data_AF-A0A2N3YI67-F1
#
_entry.id   AF-A0A2N3YI67-F1
#
_cell.length_a   1.000
_cell.length_b   1.000
_cell.length_c   1.000
_cell.angle_alpha   90.00
_cell.angle_beta   90.00
_cell.angle_gamma   90.00
#
_symmetry.space_group_name_H-M   'P 1'
#
loop_
_entity.id
_entity.type
_entity.pdbx_description
1 polymer ?
#
loop_
_entity_poly.entity_id
_entity_poly.type
_entity_poly.pdbx_seq_one_letter_code
_entity_poly.pdbx_strand_id
1 'polypeptide(L)'
;MPPESTDRTIGQLVADATHDLQGIVRGEIALAKAEIGQGAKVLGKGAGLLGGAAVLGLFAIFGLFHTIAWVIAVWLPVWAGYLIVTVLFLVGAAVLGLVGIKAVRRAKPAPTKAVEQGKLTVAALKGHGG
;
A
#
# COMPACT_ATOMS: atom_id res chain seq x y z
N MET A 1 -26.47 -61.50 28.28
CA MET A 1 -26.40 -60.02 28.24
C MET A 1 -24.97 -59.66 28.63
N PRO A 2 -24.10 -59.20 27.72
CA PRO A 2 -22.79 -58.72 28.15
C PRO A 2 -23.00 -57.42 28.94
N PRO A 3 -22.42 -57.28 30.13
CA PRO A 3 -22.22 -55.97 30.74
C PRO A 3 -21.13 -55.25 29.94
N GLU A 4 -21.17 -53.92 29.91
CA GLU A 4 -20.01 -53.02 29.86
C GLU A 4 -20.58 -51.61 29.65
N SER A 5 -20.95 -50.97 30.75
CA SER A 5 -20.94 -49.53 30.83
C SER A 5 -19.51 -49.10 30.53
N THR A 6 -19.25 -48.60 29.32
CA THR A 6 -18.00 -47.93 28.96
C THR A 6 -17.90 -46.68 29.82
N ASP A 7 -17.38 -46.81 31.04
CA ASP A 7 -16.87 -45.70 31.82
C ASP A 7 -15.70 -45.13 31.01
N ARG A 8 -15.99 -44.10 30.22
CA ARG A 8 -14.97 -43.43 29.42
C ARG A 8 -13.86 -43.03 30.36
N THR A 9 -12.66 -43.52 30.06
CA THR A 9 -11.50 -43.20 30.88
C THR A 9 -11.21 -41.70 30.79
N ILE A 10 -10.72 -41.09 31.87
CA ILE A 10 -10.31 -39.68 31.89
C ILE A 10 -9.31 -39.37 30.75
N GLY A 11 -8.50 -40.36 30.35
CA GLY A 11 -7.61 -40.25 29.20
C GLY A 11 -8.33 -40.07 27.85
N GLN A 12 -9.46 -40.75 27.63
CA GLN A 12 -10.26 -40.58 26.41
C GLN A 12 -10.96 -39.22 26.37
N LEU A 13 -11.46 -38.73 27.52
CA LEU A 13 -12.06 -37.40 27.67
C LEU A 13 -11.08 -36.28 27.35
N VAL A 14 -9.85 -36.39 27.84
CA VAL A 14 -8.78 -35.42 27.56
C VAL A 14 -8.34 -35.49 26.10
N ALA A 15 -8.28 -36.68 25.51
CA ALA A 15 -7.97 -36.86 24.09
C ALA A 15 -9.05 -36.24 23.18
N ASP A 16 -10.33 -36.47 23.47
CA ASP A 16 -11.47 -35.90 22.74
C ASP A 16 -11.47 -34.36 22.84
N ALA A 17 -11.32 -33.81 24.04
CA ALA A 17 -11.27 -32.36 24.25
C ALA A 17 -10.08 -31.70 23.53
N THR A 18 -8.92 -32.38 23.50
CA THR A 18 -7.74 -31.90 22.76
C THR A 18 -7.99 -31.92 21.26
N HIS A 19 -8.67 -32.95 20.76
CA HIS A 19 -9.04 -33.07 19.34
C HIS A 19 -10.01 -31.97 18.91
N ASP A 20 -11.02 -31.68 19.73
CA ASP A 20 -11.98 -30.60 19.47
C ASP A 20 -11.29 -29.23 19.46
N LEU A 21 -10.38 -28.98 20.42
CA LEU A 21 -9.60 -27.74 20.46
C LEU A 21 -8.73 -27.58 19.21
N GLN A 22 -8.08 -28.66 18.75
CA GLN A 22 -7.31 -28.66 17.50
C GLN A 22 -8.20 -28.35 16.28
N GLY A 23 -9.44 -28.86 16.28
CA GLY A 23 -10.43 -28.56 15.25
C GLY A 23 -10.79 -27.07 15.19
N ILE A 24 -11.05 -26.45 16.34
CA ILE A 24 -11.37 -25.01 16.45
C ILE A 24 -10.20 -24.17 15.93
N VAL A 25 -8.98 -24.41 16.43
CA VAL A 25 -7.78 -23.66 16.03
C VAL A 25 -7.56 -23.78 14.51
N ARG A 26 -7.73 -24.97 13.94
CA ARG A 26 -7.61 -25.17 12.50
C ARG A 26 -8.71 -24.44 11.71
N GLY A 27 -9.92 -24.36 12.26
CA GLY A 27 -11.04 -23.60 11.71
C GLY A 27 -10.76 -22.09 11.67
N GLU A 28 -10.25 -21.53 12.77
CA GLU A 28 -9.86 -20.10 12.82
C GLU A 28 -8.74 -19.77 11.84
N ILE A 29 -7.73 -20.64 11.72
CA ILE A 29 -6.67 -20.48 10.72
C ILE A 29 -7.24 -20.52 9.30
N ALA A 30 -8.16 -21.45 9.01
CA ALA A 30 -8.79 -21.56 7.70
C ALA A 30 -9.64 -20.31 7.38
N LEU A 31 -10.38 -19.80 8.35
CA LEU A 31 -11.17 -18.58 8.22
C LEU A 31 -10.29 -17.35 7.99
N ALA A 32 -9.27 -17.16 8.83
CA ALA A 32 -8.31 -16.05 8.68
C ALA A 32 -7.61 -16.11 7.31
N LYS A 33 -7.24 -17.30 6.84
CA LYS A 33 -6.65 -17.48 5.50
C LYS A 33 -7.64 -17.14 4.39
N ALA A 34 -8.92 -17.47 4.53
CA ALA A 34 -9.96 -17.12 3.57
C ALA A 34 -10.18 -15.59 3.51
N GLU A 35 -10.26 -14.93 4.67
CA GLU A 35 -10.45 -13.48 4.76
C GLU A 35 -9.25 -12.71 4.18
N ILE A 36 -8.02 -13.11 4.54
CA ILE A 36 -6.80 -12.58 3.96
C ILE A 36 -6.77 -12.81 2.45
N GLY A 37 -7.13 -14.02 1.98
CA GLY A 37 -7.16 -14.36 0.57
C GLY A 37 -8.17 -13.51 -0.23
N GLN A 38 -9.34 -13.26 0.33
CA GLN A 38 -10.35 -12.41 -0.28
C GLN A 38 -9.89 -10.95 -0.34
N GLY A 39 -9.31 -10.44 0.76
CA GLY A 39 -8.70 -9.12 0.81
C GLY A 39 -7.56 -8.96 -0.21
N ALA A 40 -6.66 -9.95 -0.30
CA ALA A 40 -5.55 -9.95 -1.25
C ALA A 40 -6.03 -9.97 -2.71
N LYS A 41 -7.10 -10.71 -3.03
CA LYS A 41 -7.67 -10.75 -4.39
C LYS A 41 -8.27 -9.40 -4.80
N VAL A 42 -9.02 -8.77 -3.89
CA VAL A 42 -9.62 -7.45 -4.14
C VAL A 42 -8.53 -6.39 -4.27
N LEU A 43 -7.56 -6.39 -3.36
CA LEU A 43 -6.40 -5.49 -3.40
C LEU A 43 -5.59 -5.69 -4.68
N GLY A 44 -5.31 -6.95 -5.06
CA GLY A 44 -4.58 -7.28 -6.27
C GLY A 44 -5.28 -6.81 -7.55
N LYS A 45 -6.61 -7.00 -7.63
CA LYS A 45 -7.41 -6.45 -8.74
C LYS A 45 -7.38 -4.93 -8.75
N GLY A 46 -7.54 -4.29 -7.59
CA GLY A 46 -7.49 -2.83 -7.44
C GLY A 46 -6.15 -2.26 -7.86
N ALA A 47 -5.05 -2.84 -7.38
CA ALA A 47 -3.69 -2.47 -7.75
C ALA A 47 -3.42 -2.67 -9.24
N GLY A 48 -3.90 -3.77 -9.83
CA GLY A 48 -3.80 -4.02 -11.27
C GLY A 48 -4.56 -3.00 -12.10
N LEU A 49 -5.78 -2.64 -11.70
CA LEU A 49 -6.59 -1.61 -12.38
C LEU A 49 -5.96 -0.22 -12.26
N LEU A 50 -5.49 0.16 -11.07
CA LEU A 50 -4.81 1.44 -10.86
C LEU A 50 -3.48 1.51 -11.61
N GLY A 51 -2.71 0.42 -11.62
CA GLY A 51 -1.48 0.31 -12.41
C GLY A 51 -1.77 0.46 -13.91
N GLY A 52 -2.78 -0.25 -14.42
CA GLY A 52 -3.21 -0.12 -15.81
C GLY A 52 -3.71 1.29 -16.16
N ALA A 53 -4.50 1.90 -15.28
CA ALA A 53 -4.97 3.28 -15.44
C ALA A 53 -3.81 4.29 -15.44
N ALA A 54 -2.78 4.09 -14.60
CA ALA A 54 -1.59 4.93 -14.59
C ALA A 54 -0.80 4.82 -15.91
N VAL A 55 -0.62 3.61 -16.44
CA VAL A 55 0.04 3.38 -17.74
C VAL A 55 -0.75 4.02 -18.88
N LEU A 56 -2.07 3.79 -18.95
CA LEU A 56 -2.93 4.39 -19.97
C LEU A 56 -2.97 5.92 -19.84
N GLY A 57 -3.05 6.44 -18.61
CA GLY A 57 -2.99 7.87 -18.34
C GLY A 57 -1.68 8.49 -18.83
N LEU A 58 -0.54 7.81 -18.63
CA LEU A 58 0.75 8.26 -19.14
C LEU A 58 0.75 8.33 -20.67
N PHE A 59 0.26 7.29 -21.36
CA PHE A 59 0.12 7.31 -22.82
C PHE A 59 -0.84 8.40 -23.31
N ALA A 60 -1.96 8.63 -22.62
CA ALA A 60 -2.90 9.69 -22.95
C ALA A 60 -2.26 11.09 -22.82
N ILE A 61 -1.41 11.31 -21.80
CA ILE A 61 -0.64 12.53 -21.64
C ILE A 61 0.33 12.74 -22.80
N PHE A 62 1.06 11.70 -23.22
CA PHE A 62 1.91 11.77 -24.41
C PHE A 62 1.11 12.11 -25.68
N GLY A 63 -0.04 11.45 -25.87
CA GLY A 63 -0.96 11.72 -26.97
C GLY A 63 -1.45 13.18 -26.96
N LEU A 64 -1.81 13.71 -25.80
CA LEU A 64 -2.24 15.10 -25.63
C LEU A 64 -1.14 16.08 -26.09
N PHE A 65 0.12 15.86 -25.71
CA PHE A 65 1.22 16.73 -26.14
C PHE A 65 1.45 16.67 -27.63
N HIS A 66 1.36 15.48 -28.21
CA HIS A 66 1.42 15.28 -29.65
C HIS A 66 0.30 16.07 -30.34
N THR A 67 -0.94 15.95 -29.86
CA THR A 67 -2.09 16.70 -30.39
C THR A 67 -1.88 18.21 -30.29
N ILE A 68 -1.45 18.74 -29.14
CA ILE A 68 -1.20 20.18 -28.97
C ILE A 68 -0.11 20.66 -29.94
N ALA A 69 0.99 19.92 -30.07
CA ALA A 69 2.07 20.28 -30.99
C ALA A 69 1.57 20.34 -32.45
N TRP A 70 0.75 19.37 -32.86
CA TRP A 70 0.14 19.34 -34.19
C TRP A 70 -0.87 20.47 -34.43
N VAL A 71 -1.69 20.80 -33.43
CA VAL A 71 -2.62 21.94 -33.52
C VAL A 71 -1.87 23.26 -33.71
N ILE A 72 -0.75 23.45 -33.00
CA ILE A 72 0.11 24.62 -33.18
C ILE A 72 0.79 24.60 -34.56
N ALA A 73 1.20 23.41 -35.03
CA ALA A 73 1.83 23.21 -36.33
C ALA A 73 0.90 23.48 -37.53
N VAL A 74 -0.40 23.76 -37.31
CA VAL A 74 -1.28 24.30 -38.38
C VAL A 74 -0.77 25.65 -38.88
N TRP A 75 -0.10 26.43 -38.02
CA TRP A 75 0.34 27.81 -38.32
C TRP A 75 1.86 27.95 -38.48
N LEU A 76 2.62 26.92 -38.10
CA LEU A 76 4.07 26.95 -37.97
C LEU A 76 4.67 25.60 -38.41
N PRO A 77 5.97 25.52 -38.73
CA PRO A 77 6.62 24.23 -38.94
C PRO A 77 6.46 23.30 -37.73
N VAL A 78 6.33 22.00 -37.99
CA VAL A 78 6.07 20.98 -36.95
C VAL A 78 7.07 21.06 -35.80
N TRP A 79 8.36 21.27 -36.08
CA TRP A 79 9.40 21.40 -35.05
C TRP A 79 9.14 22.56 -34.08
N ALA A 80 8.59 23.68 -34.57
CA ALA A 80 8.26 24.84 -33.74
C ALA A 80 7.07 24.54 -32.82
N GLY A 81 6.08 23.76 -33.30
CA GLY A 81 4.98 23.27 -32.46
C GLY A 81 5.48 22.45 -31.27
N TYR A 82 6.37 21.48 -31.50
CA TYR A 82 7.00 20.71 -30.42
C TYR A 82 7.87 21.56 -29.50
N LEU A 83 8.59 22.54 -30.04
CA LEU A 83 9.42 23.44 -29.23
C LEU A 83 8.57 24.29 -28.29
N ILE A 84 7.45 24.84 -28.76
CA ILE A 84 6.52 25.63 -27.95
C ILE A 84 5.95 24.78 -26.80
N VAL A 85 5.48 23.56 -27.10
CA VAL A 85 4.99 22.65 -26.07
C VAL A 85 6.10 22.35 -25.05
N THR A 86 7.33 22.11 -25.50
CA THR A 86 8.48 21.87 -24.61
C THR A 86 8.73 23.05 -23.67
N VAL A 87 8.72 24.29 -24.18
CA VAL A 87 8.91 25.49 -23.36
C VAL A 87 7.78 25.64 -22.34
N LEU A 88 6.52 25.41 -22.72
CA LEU A 88 5.39 25.43 -21.78
C LEU A 88 5.59 24.44 -20.63
N PHE A 89 6.10 23.24 -20.92
CA PHE A 89 6.45 22.24 -19.91
C PHE A 89 7.57 22.70 -18.98
N LEU A 90 8.64 23.26 -19.53
CA LEU A 90 9.76 23.77 -18.74
C LEU A 90 9.32 24.90 -17.81
N VAL A 91 8.43 25.79 -18.27
CA VAL A 91 7.84 26.83 -17.42
C VAL A 91 7.00 26.21 -16.31
N GLY A 92 6.11 25.27 -16.64
CA GLY A 92 5.30 24.57 -15.63
C GLY A 92 6.15 23.83 -14.60
N ALA A 93 7.17 23.08 -15.04
CA ALA A 93 8.11 22.38 -14.19
C ALA A 93 8.91 23.33 -13.31
N ALA A 94 9.36 24.47 -13.83
CA ALA A 94 10.02 25.50 -13.05
C ALA A 94 9.11 26.06 -11.97
N VAL A 95 7.85 26.38 -12.29
CA VAL A 95 6.86 26.88 -11.32
C VAL A 95 6.60 25.84 -10.23
N LEU A 96 6.28 24.60 -10.60
CA LEU A 96 6.02 23.52 -9.65
C LEU A 96 7.24 23.20 -8.79
N GLY A 97 8.43 23.15 -9.40
CA GLY A 97 9.69 22.94 -8.70
C GLY A 97 9.99 24.05 -7.69
N LEU A 98 9.80 25.31 -8.07
CA LEU A 98 9.97 26.46 -7.16
C LEU A 98 8.96 26.44 -6.01
N VAL A 99 7.69 26.11 -6.29
CA VAL A 99 6.65 25.97 -5.27
C VAL A 99 6.98 24.80 -4.33
N GLY A 100 7.39 23.66 -4.86
CA GLY A 100 7.80 22.47 -4.10
C GLY A 100 8.99 22.75 -3.20
N ILE A 101 10.04 23.40 -3.72
CA ILE A 101 11.21 23.82 -2.93
C ILE A 101 10.79 24.78 -1.82
N LYS A 102 9.91 25.75 -2.10
CA LYS A 102 9.39 26.66 -1.08
C LYS A 102 8.57 25.91 -0.02
N ALA A 103 7.75 24.94 -0.41
CA ALA A 103 6.97 24.13 0.51
C ALA A 103 7.86 23.28 1.42
N VAL A 104 8.87 22.60 0.86
CA VAL A 104 9.84 21.81 1.64
C VAL A 104 10.66 22.70 2.58
N ARG A 105 11.10 23.88 2.12
CA ARG A 105 11.83 24.83 2.99
C ARG A 105 10.98 25.40 4.12
N ARG A 106 9.66 25.50 3.93
CA ARG A 106 8.70 25.94 4.96
C ARG A 106 8.29 24.81 5.90
N ALA A 107 8.44 23.56 5.49
CA ALA A 107 8.21 22.43 6.36
C ALA A 107 9.22 22.48 7.51
N LYS A 108 8.73 22.65 8.75
CA LYS A 108 9.59 22.58 9.94
C LYS A 108 10.20 21.18 10.01
N PRO A 109 11.48 21.02 10.41
CA PRO A 109 12.04 19.72 10.75
C PRO A 109 11.11 18.99 11.71
N ALA A 110 11.01 17.66 11.59
CA ALA A 110 10.14 16.83 12.42
C ALA A 110 10.21 17.26 13.90
N PRO A 111 9.08 17.30 14.64
CA PRO A 111 9.04 17.83 15.99
C PRO A 111 10.09 17.14 16.85
N THR A 112 11.13 17.88 17.23
CA THR A 112 12.30 17.38 17.96
C THR A 112 11.88 16.66 19.24
N LYS A 113 10.81 17.15 19.88
CA LYS A 113 10.21 16.56 21.08
C LYS A 113 9.62 15.16 20.84
N ALA A 114 9.03 14.89 19.68
CA ALA A 114 8.46 13.56 19.39
C ALA A 114 9.58 12.53 19.15
N VAL A 115 10.67 12.95 18.50
CA VAL A 115 11.86 12.11 18.30
C VAL A 115 12.59 11.88 19.63
N GLU A 116 12.69 12.91 20.47
CA GLU A 116 13.30 12.83 21.79
C GLU A 116 12.48 11.96 22.76
N GLN A 117 11.16 12.12 22.79
CA GLN A 117 10.27 11.24 23.56
C GLN A 117 10.31 9.79 23.07
N GLY A 118 10.34 9.56 21.75
CA GLY A 118 10.52 8.21 21.21
C GLY A 118 11.83 7.55 21.66
N LYS A 119 12.94 8.31 21.71
CA LYS A 119 14.22 7.82 22.22
C LYS A 119 14.18 7.52 23.71
N LEU A 120 13.52 8.36 24.51
CA LEU A 120 13.33 8.12 25.95
C LEU A 120 12.49 6.86 26.20
N THR A 121 11.43 6.64 25.41
CA THR A 121 10.59 5.43 25.51
C THR A 121 11.38 4.16 25.17
N VAL A 122 12.20 4.18 24.11
CA VAL A 122 13.05 3.04 23.75
C VAL A 122 14.14 2.80 24.80
N ALA A 123 14.74 3.86 25.34
CA ALA A 123 15.73 3.77 26.40
C ALA A 123 15.14 3.20 27.70
N ALA A 124 13.93 3.62 28.07
CA ALA A 124 13.21 3.11 29.24
C ALA A 124 12.87 1.62 29.10
N LEU A 125 12.47 1.17 27.91
CA LEU A 125 12.19 -0.25 27.64
C LEU A 125 13.46 -1.11 27.66
N LYS A 126 14.60 -0.58 27.20
CA LYS A 126 15.88 -1.30 27.21
C LYS A 126 16.52 -1.36 28.60
N GLY A 127 16.26 -0.38 29.47
CA GLY A 127 16.72 -0.35 30.85
C GLY A 127 15.94 -1.24 31.82
N HIS A 128 14.77 -1.75 31.42
CA HIS A 128 13.92 -2.62 32.24
C HIS A 128 14.05 -4.12 31.88
N GLY A 129 14.94 -4.46 30.94
CA GLY A 129 15.11 -5.81 30.39
C GLY A 129 16.48 -6.45 30.63
N GLY A 130 17.28 -5.91 31.55
CA GLY A 130 18.53 -6.51 32.04
C GLY A 130 18.54 -6.54 33.56
#